data_AF-A0A942RI38-F1
#
_entry.id   AF-A0A942RI38-F1
#
_cell.length_a   1.000
_cell.length_b   1.000
_cell.length_c   1.000
_cell.angle_alpha   90.00
_cell.angle_beta   90.00
_cell.angle_gamma   90.00
#
_symmetry.space_group_name_H-M   'P 1'
#
loop_
_entity.id
_entity.type
_entity.pdbx_description
1 polymer ?
#
loop_
_entity_poly.entity_id
_entity_poly.type
_entity_poly.pdbx_seq_one_letter_code
_entity_poly.pdbx_strand_id
1 'polypeptide(L)'
;MKLPKITFFSILFFIFSTAVYSQTDFLIVNDNPNPASAQMMRRSLLDLGRMVDLVEFSSHDPAIYDGYNVVIWSAGNNDANIFNDATKREALVQRAISEKKVWVEGGEVGFYYSSSADSAFRKKVLHIQEWYNDGVTSSLQFIVPSHPIFTIVTGLASPIVFSGSDPKDRDVMRTLPNDEGRVRLGNWSGLGNDTSLMGINEWSTSPNQVTTHTLFTSFNVTAIADSEVAKSFIRNVGVYMLIPDNDPTLILYSPMSREIWQENTPQIIRWAKNRVSYVRLEYKLVGEPEWTLIADSVPAFRLDENGDRHYEFNENGEIVGLFEWTVPEIATLDTGAHVRVSSIDDPNLNAVNPLPFYISEYPAPHWSLRPSATSAQGRLMSTYIQVGDTGFVYAMGGGENSGSNLNQRYNTRTGQWVRKDTLRLKSSTGGAV
;
A
#
# COMPACT_ATOMS: atom_id res chain seq x y z
N MET A 1 -55.82 21.20 66.80
CA MET A 1 -54.90 21.85 65.84
C MET A 1 -53.95 20.77 65.33
N LYS A 2 -54.20 20.22 64.14
CA LYS A 2 -53.40 19.15 63.52
C LYS A 2 -52.31 19.78 62.67
N LEU A 3 -51.04 19.54 62.99
CA LEU A 3 -49.88 19.87 62.16
C LEU A 3 -49.83 18.92 60.94
N PRO A 4 -49.34 19.38 59.76
CA PRO A 4 -49.40 18.59 58.54
C PRO A 4 -48.26 17.58 58.44
N LYS A 5 -48.57 16.44 57.79
CA LYS A 5 -47.62 15.39 57.40
C LYS A 5 -46.61 15.96 56.39
N ILE A 6 -45.32 15.85 56.70
CA ILE A 6 -44.23 16.04 55.73
C ILE A 6 -44.02 14.70 55.02
N THR A 7 -44.28 14.69 53.71
CA THR A 7 -44.09 13.55 52.82
C THR A 7 -42.61 13.41 52.49
N PHE A 8 -42.03 12.23 52.74
CA PHE A 8 -40.69 11.86 52.27
C PHE A 8 -40.68 11.82 50.73
N PHE A 9 -39.93 12.72 50.09
CA PHE A 9 -39.55 12.58 48.69
C PHE A 9 -38.34 11.63 48.62
N SER A 10 -38.52 10.47 48.01
CA SER A 10 -37.41 9.60 47.61
C SER A 10 -36.61 10.30 46.50
N ILE A 11 -35.40 10.75 46.83
CA ILE A 11 -34.41 11.17 45.83
C ILE A 11 -33.92 9.91 45.14
N LEU A 12 -34.44 9.66 43.94
CA LEU A 12 -33.94 8.64 43.03
C LEU A 12 -32.60 9.15 42.47
N PHE A 13 -31.49 8.68 43.03
CA PHE A 13 -30.16 8.89 42.47
C PHE A 13 -30.08 8.09 41.16
N PHE A 14 -30.28 8.77 40.03
CA PHE A 14 -29.85 8.26 38.73
C PHE A 14 -28.33 8.31 38.69
N ILE A 15 -27.67 7.20 39.05
CA ILE A 15 -26.28 6.98 38.66
C ILE A 15 -26.34 6.68 37.16
N PHE A 16 -26.04 7.68 36.33
CA PHE A 16 -25.56 7.40 34.98
C PHE A 16 -24.23 6.65 35.15
N SER A 17 -24.29 5.32 35.11
CA SER A 17 -23.12 4.50 34.84
C SER A 17 -22.73 4.78 33.39
N THR A 18 -21.88 5.79 33.17
CA THR A 18 -20.99 5.76 32.01
C THR A 18 -20.11 4.55 32.23
N ALA A 19 -20.49 3.41 31.65
CA ALA A 19 -19.57 2.30 31.49
C ALA A 19 -18.40 2.86 30.67
N VAL A 20 -17.30 3.16 31.34
CA VAL A 20 -16.01 3.28 30.69
C VAL A 20 -15.69 1.85 30.27
N TYR A 21 -16.21 1.42 29.12
CA TYR A 21 -15.67 0.25 28.46
C TYR A 21 -14.19 0.56 28.25
N SER A 22 -13.31 -0.23 28.87
CA SER A 22 -11.92 -0.25 28.41
C SER A 22 -11.98 -0.63 26.94
N GLN A 23 -11.69 0.34 26.07
CA GLN A 23 -11.87 0.17 24.64
C GLN A 23 -11.00 -0.99 24.16
N THR A 24 -11.62 -2.01 23.55
CA THR A 24 -10.92 -3.15 22.95
C THR A 24 -10.37 -2.72 21.59
N ASP A 25 -9.25 -3.29 21.14
CA ASP A 25 -8.66 -2.88 19.87
C ASP A 25 -9.54 -3.31 18.68
N PHE A 26 -9.91 -4.60 18.61
CA PHE A 26 -10.58 -5.16 17.44
C PHE A 26 -11.82 -6.01 17.81
N LEU A 27 -12.92 -5.76 17.09
CA LEU A 27 -14.01 -6.71 16.95
C LEU A 27 -13.94 -7.35 15.57
N ILE A 28 -13.79 -8.67 15.50
CA ILE A 28 -13.92 -9.41 14.25
C ILE A 28 -15.31 -10.06 14.22
N VAL A 29 -16.06 -9.77 13.18
CA VAL A 29 -17.37 -10.37 12.89
C VAL A 29 -17.18 -11.32 11.72
N ASN A 30 -17.29 -12.61 12.00
CA ASN A 30 -17.19 -13.67 11.01
C ASN A 30 -18.54 -13.96 10.36
N ASP A 31 -18.61 -13.98 9.04
CA ASP A 31 -19.80 -14.42 8.30
C ASP A 31 -19.49 -15.60 7.37
N ASN A 32 -18.39 -16.32 7.60
CA ASN A 32 -18.07 -17.54 6.86
C ASN A 32 -18.32 -18.77 7.74
N PRO A 33 -19.13 -19.76 7.29
CA PRO A 33 -19.27 -21.04 7.99
C PRO A 33 -17.93 -21.74 8.27
N ASN A 34 -16.92 -21.50 7.42
CA ASN A 34 -15.53 -21.80 7.66
C ASN A 34 -14.78 -20.52 8.08
N PRO A 35 -14.58 -20.27 9.39
CA PRO A 35 -14.03 -19.01 9.89
C PRO A 35 -12.51 -18.90 9.71
N ALA A 36 -11.90 -19.60 8.74
CA ALA A 36 -10.45 -19.67 8.57
C ALA A 36 -9.81 -18.28 8.44
N SER A 37 -10.43 -17.39 7.66
CA SER A 37 -10.00 -15.99 7.49
C SER A 37 -10.07 -15.21 8.81
N ALA A 38 -11.25 -15.14 9.42
CA ALA A 38 -11.45 -14.47 10.71
C ALA A 38 -10.53 -15.00 11.81
N GLN A 39 -10.26 -16.31 11.85
CA GLN A 39 -9.34 -16.93 12.80
C GLN A 39 -7.87 -16.59 12.52
N MET A 40 -7.46 -16.54 11.25
CA MET A 40 -6.11 -16.10 10.87
C MET A 40 -5.91 -14.63 11.25
N MET A 41 -6.91 -13.78 11.01
CA MET A 41 -6.89 -12.38 11.43
C MET A 41 -6.74 -12.25 12.94
N ARG A 42 -7.61 -12.95 13.69
CA ARG A 42 -7.58 -12.95 15.15
C ARG A 42 -6.21 -13.34 15.69
N ARG A 43 -5.64 -14.45 15.22
CA ARG A 43 -4.33 -14.95 15.70
C ARG A 43 -3.21 -13.95 15.39
N SER A 44 -3.17 -13.43 14.17
CA SER A 44 -2.14 -12.47 13.74
C SER A 44 -2.16 -11.18 14.56
N LEU A 45 -3.35 -10.72 14.96
CA LEU A 45 -3.52 -9.55 15.81
C LEU A 45 -3.21 -9.84 17.29
N LEU A 46 -3.57 -11.02 17.80
CA LEU A 46 -3.17 -11.46 19.15
C LEU A 46 -1.65 -11.60 19.28
N ASP A 47 -0.96 -12.05 18.22
CA ASP A 47 0.50 -12.16 18.18
C ASP A 47 1.21 -10.78 18.29
N LEU A 48 0.49 -9.69 18.01
CA LEU A 48 0.93 -8.30 18.24
C LEU A 48 0.59 -7.79 19.66
N GLY A 49 0.03 -8.64 20.52
CA GLY A 49 -0.45 -8.24 21.85
C GLY A 49 -1.72 -7.41 21.83
N ARG A 50 -2.51 -7.45 20.75
CA ARG A 50 -3.77 -6.69 20.62
C ARG A 50 -4.92 -7.38 21.32
N MET A 51 -5.88 -6.58 21.79
CA MET A 51 -7.12 -7.11 22.35
C MET A 51 -8.13 -7.36 21.23
N VAL A 52 -8.52 -8.62 21.03
CA VAL A 52 -9.33 -9.04 19.87
C VAL A 52 -10.48 -9.94 20.30
N ASP A 53 -11.70 -9.48 20.04
CA ASP A 53 -12.91 -10.29 20.14
C ASP A 53 -13.32 -10.83 18.77
N LEU A 54 -13.89 -12.02 18.75
CA LEU A 54 -14.41 -12.68 17.55
C LEU A 54 -15.82 -13.20 17.81
N VAL A 55 -16.76 -12.78 16.97
CA VAL A 55 -18.18 -13.12 17.06
C VAL A 55 -18.70 -13.60 15.71
N GLU A 56 -19.81 -14.34 15.73
CA GLU A 56 -20.51 -14.74 14.51
C GLU A 56 -21.45 -13.62 14.04
N PHE A 57 -21.53 -13.42 12.73
CA PHE A 57 -22.35 -12.39 12.12
C PHE A 57 -23.83 -12.56 12.49
N SER A 58 -24.33 -13.80 12.47
CA SER A 58 -25.73 -14.10 12.78
C SER A 58 -26.15 -13.67 14.19
N SER A 59 -25.26 -13.73 15.18
CA SER A 59 -25.60 -13.54 16.59
C SER A 59 -25.10 -12.24 17.22
N HIS A 60 -24.17 -11.51 16.58
CA HIS A 60 -23.66 -10.27 17.17
C HIS A 60 -24.68 -9.12 17.17
N ASP A 61 -24.51 -8.20 18.12
CA ASP A 61 -25.27 -6.96 18.25
C ASP A 61 -24.40 -5.76 17.86
N PRO A 62 -24.75 -4.97 16.81
CA PRO A 62 -24.01 -3.78 16.42
C PRO A 62 -23.89 -2.69 17.49
N ALA A 63 -24.74 -2.70 18.53
CA ALA A 63 -24.65 -1.74 19.63
C ALA A 63 -23.31 -1.79 20.38
N ILE A 64 -22.55 -2.87 20.24
CA ILE A 64 -21.23 -3.03 20.88
C ILE A 64 -20.10 -2.30 20.14
N TYR A 65 -20.30 -1.83 18.90
CA TYR A 65 -19.23 -1.29 18.05
C TYR A 65 -18.46 -0.13 18.69
N ASP A 66 -19.12 0.67 19.52
CA ASP A 66 -18.49 1.80 20.20
C ASP A 66 -17.47 1.39 21.26
N GLY A 67 -17.50 0.13 21.70
CA GLY A 67 -16.49 -0.45 22.58
C GLY A 67 -15.18 -0.82 21.88
N TYR A 68 -15.07 -0.64 20.56
CA TYR A 68 -13.93 -1.09 19.76
C TYR A 68 -13.29 0.02 18.93
N ASN A 69 -11.95 0.00 18.82
CA ASN A 69 -11.21 0.90 17.94
C ASN A 69 -11.49 0.57 16.47
N VAL A 70 -11.45 -0.71 16.10
CA VAL A 70 -11.65 -1.20 14.74
C VAL A 70 -12.71 -2.30 14.73
N VAL A 71 -13.66 -2.22 13.79
CA VAL A 71 -14.61 -3.30 13.51
C VAL A 71 -14.23 -3.94 12.17
N ILE A 72 -14.00 -5.25 12.19
CA ILE A 72 -13.64 -6.06 11.03
C ILE A 72 -14.83 -6.95 10.67
N TRP A 73 -15.30 -6.89 9.43
CA TRP A 73 -16.25 -7.84 8.88
C TRP A 73 -15.53 -8.75 7.90
N SER A 74 -15.44 -10.04 8.21
CA SER A 74 -14.71 -11.03 7.42
C SER A 74 -15.67 -12.08 6.85
N ALA A 75 -15.64 -12.22 5.54
CA ALA A 75 -16.38 -13.24 4.79
C ALA A 75 -15.45 -14.32 4.22
N GLY A 76 -14.12 -14.12 4.18
CA GLY A 76 -13.20 -15.07 3.55
C GLY A 76 -13.65 -15.42 2.13
N ASN A 77 -13.89 -16.71 1.85
CA ASN A 77 -14.43 -17.21 0.59
C ASN A 77 -15.93 -17.58 0.63
N ASN A 78 -16.71 -17.03 1.57
CA ASN A 78 -18.15 -17.25 1.60
C ASN A 78 -18.79 -16.63 0.35
N ASP A 79 -19.63 -17.38 -0.37
CA ASP A 79 -20.33 -16.96 -1.59
C ASP A 79 -21.85 -16.84 -1.41
N ALA A 80 -22.38 -17.10 -0.21
CA ALA A 80 -23.81 -17.17 0.03
C ALA A 80 -24.23 -16.40 1.29
N ASN A 81 -25.29 -15.61 1.16
CA ASN A 81 -25.90 -14.84 2.26
C ASN A 81 -24.90 -13.93 2.99
N ILE A 82 -23.91 -13.41 2.26
CA ILE A 82 -22.84 -12.58 2.83
C ILE A 82 -23.44 -11.33 3.46
N PHE A 83 -23.17 -11.12 4.74
CA PHE A 83 -23.64 -10.03 5.60
C PHE A 83 -25.15 -9.78 5.47
N ASN A 84 -25.97 -10.85 5.40
CA ASN A 84 -27.39 -10.79 5.09
C ASN A 84 -28.28 -10.29 6.25
N ASP A 85 -28.01 -9.07 6.72
CA ASP A 85 -28.85 -8.32 7.66
C ASP A 85 -28.72 -6.82 7.38
N ALA A 86 -29.82 -6.20 6.95
CA ALA A 86 -29.82 -4.78 6.56
C ALA A 86 -29.58 -3.83 7.75
N THR A 87 -30.05 -4.17 8.95
CA THR A 87 -29.84 -3.34 10.15
C THR A 87 -28.38 -3.35 10.58
N LYS A 88 -27.72 -4.51 10.50
CA LYS A 88 -26.28 -4.63 10.79
C LYS A 88 -25.43 -3.86 9.77
N ARG A 89 -25.81 -3.91 8.49
CA ARG A 89 -25.13 -3.13 7.43
C ARG A 89 -25.30 -1.64 7.62
N GLU A 90 -26.51 -1.19 7.94
CA GLU A 90 -26.77 0.21 8.26
C GLU A 90 -25.91 0.67 9.45
N ALA A 91 -25.79 -0.14 10.52
CA ALA A 91 -24.91 0.20 11.64
C ALA A 91 -23.42 0.33 11.24
N LEU A 92 -22.94 -0.52 10.32
CA LEU A 92 -21.58 -0.42 9.81
C LEU A 92 -21.39 0.80 8.90
N VAL A 93 -22.38 1.15 8.09
CA VAL A 93 -22.42 2.40 7.30
C VAL A 93 -22.36 3.61 8.24
N GLN A 94 -23.19 3.64 9.29
CA GLN A 94 -23.20 4.73 10.27
C GLN A 94 -21.85 4.86 10.99
N ARG A 95 -21.16 3.74 11.25
CA ARG A 95 -19.80 3.75 11.80
C ARG A 95 -18.82 4.40 10.82
N ALA A 96 -18.83 3.99 9.55
CA ALA A 96 -17.91 4.50 8.52
C ALA A 96 -18.08 6.02 8.29
N ILE A 97 -19.33 6.51 8.20
CA ILE A 97 -19.60 7.95 8.02
C ILE A 97 -19.28 8.79 9.27
N SER A 98 -19.20 8.15 10.44
CA SER A 98 -18.81 8.78 11.70
C SER A 98 -17.28 8.79 11.91
N GLU A 99 -16.50 8.60 10.84
CA GLU A 99 -15.03 8.56 10.85
C GLU A 99 -14.44 7.45 11.77
N LYS A 100 -15.23 6.43 12.13
CA LYS A 100 -14.75 5.31 12.94
C LYS A 100 -14.22 4.19 12.05
N LYS A 101 -13.21 3.47 12.55
CA LYS A 101 -12.45 2.50 11.74
C LYS A 101 -13.24 1.24 11.42
N VAL A 102 -13.27 0.88 10.15
CA VAL A 102 -13.92 -0.32 9.58
C VAL A 102 -12.96 -1.05 8.64
N TRP A 103 -12.91 -2.37 8.69
CA TRP A 103 -12.24 -3.19 7.69
C TRP A 103 -13.20 -4.28 7.20
N VAL A 104 -13.51 -4.29 5.91
CA VAL A 104 -14.26 -5.36 5.26
C VAL A 104 -13.33 -6.25 4.44
N GLU A 105 -13.45 -7.56 4.63
CA GLU A 105 -12.67 -8.56 3.94
C GLU A 105 -13.54 -9.66 3.36
N GLY A 106 -13.21 -10.08 2.14
CA GLY A 106 -13.70 -11.31 1.54
C GLY A 106 -13.66 -11.26 0.02
N GLY A 107 -13.45 -12.44 -0.58
CA GLY A 107 -13.28 -12.57 -2.02
C GLY A 107 -14.55 -12.42 -2.84
N GLU A 108 -15.74 -12.58 -2.25
CA GLU A 108 -17.05 -12.47 -2.93
C GLU A 108 -17.90 -11.28 -2.45
N VAL A 109 -17.39 -10.51 -1.48
CA VAL A 109 -18.14 -9.37 -0.91
C VAL A 109 -18.45 -8.35 -2.01
N GLY A 110 -17.50 -8.14 -2.92
CA GLY A 110 -17.65 -7.21 -4.04
C GLY A 110 -18.72 -7.67 -5.03
N PHE A 111 -18.63 -8.92 -5.49
CA PHE A 111 -19.60 -9.57 -6.35
C PHE A 111 -21.02 -9.51 -5.77
N TYR A 112 -21.19 -9.96 -4.52
CA TYR A 112 -22.50 -10.09 -3.88
C TYR A 112 -23.24 -8.75 -3.78
N TYR A 113 -22.51 -7.67 -3.50
CA TYR A 113 -23.08 -6.33 -3.35
C TYR A 113 -23.06 -5.47 -4.62
N SER A 114 -22.53 -5.98 -5.74
CA SER A 114 -22.38 -5.22 -6.99
C SER A 114 -23.72 -4.80 -7.63
N SER A 115 -24.79 -5.58 -7.44
CA SER A 115 -26.05 -5.52 -8.20
C SER A 115 -27.17 -4.65 -7.60
N SER A 116 -26.82 -3.59 -6.86
CA SER A 116 -27.74 -2.61 -6.22
C SER A 116 -28.54 -3.06 -4.98
N ALA A 117 -28.41 -4.32 -4.54
CA ALA A 117 -29.14 -4.87 -3.39
C ALA A 117 -28.96 -4.06 -2.08
N ASP A 118 -27.82 -3.40 -1.90
CA ASP A 118 -27.60 -2.44 -0.81
C ASP A 118 -26.70 -1.29 -1.26
N SER A 119 -27.33 -0.26 -1.83
CA SER A 119 -26.59 0.86 -2.40
C SER A 119 -25.83 1.70 -1.37
N ALA A 120 -26.26 1.70 -0.10
CA ALA A 120 -25.60 2.45 0.96
C ALA A 120 -24.32 1.73 1.40
N PHE A 121 -24.42 0.45 1.77
CA PHE A 121 -23.25 -0.35 2.15
C PHE A 121 -22.21 -0.40 1.03
N ARG A 122 -22.66 -0.67 -0.21
CA ARG A 122 -21.76 -0.69 -1.39
C ARG A 122 -21.03 0.63 -1.57
N LYS A 123 -21.73 1.77 -1.48
CA LYS A 123 -21.14 3.07 -1.80
C LYS A 123 -20.37 3.71 -0.67
N LYS A 124 -20.74 3.43 0.58
CA LYS A 124 -20.23 4.13 1.77
C LYS A 124 -19.25 3.31 2.61
N VAL A 125 -19.18 2.00 2.36
CA VAL A 125 -18.22 1.10 3.01
C VAL A 125 -17.31 0.45 1.98
N LEU A 126 -17.86 -0.07 0.88
CA LEU A 126 -17.04 -0.79 -0.11
C LEU A 126 -16.44 0.13 -1.18
N HIS A 127 -17.04 1.28 -1.48
CA HIS A 127 -16.57 2.24 -2.49
C HIS A 127 -16.42 1.67 -3.91
N ILE A 128 -17.24 0.67 -4.23
CA ILE A 128 -17.27 -0.02 -5.52
C ILE A 128 -18.47 0.41 -6.36
N GLN A 129 -18.25 0.53 -7.67
CA GLN A 129 -19.31 0.71 -8.67
C GLN A 129 -19.94 -0.64 -9.02
N GLU A 130 -19.11 -1.57 -9.45
CA GLU A 130 -19.52 -2.88 -9.96
C GLU A 130 -18.40 -3.90 -9.79
N TRP A 131 -18.79 -5.16 -9.80
CA TRP A 131 -17.88 -6.29 -9.98
C TRP A 131 -17.47 -6.35 -11.45
N TYR A 132 -16.19 -6.67 -11.70
CA TYR A 132 -15.65 -6.73 -13.04
C TYR A 132 -15.28 -8.15 -13.48
N ASN A 133 -14.53 -8.88 -12.65
CA ASN A 133 -13.97 -10.18 -13.02
C ASN A 133 -13.51 -10.96 -11.78
N ASP A 134 -13.37 -12.28 -11.94
CA ASP A 134 -12.68 -13.15 -11.00
C ASP A 134 -11.15 -13.00 -11.17
N GLY A 135 -10.46 -12.69 -10.07
CA GLY A 135 -9.00 -12.54 -10.01
C GLY A 135 -8.21 -13.85 -9.94
N VAL A 136 -8.76 -14.97 -10.42
CA VAL A 136 -8.25 -16.34 -10.12
C VAL A 136 -6.81 -16.63 -10.54
N THR A 137 -6.26 -15.89 -11.49
CA THR A 137 -4.86 -16.02 -11.95
C THR A 137 -4.00 -14.81 -11.59
N SER A 138 -4.58 -13.79 -10.98
CA SER A 138 -3.87 -12.56 -10.67
C SER A 138 -3.24 -12.59 -9.28
N SER A 139 -2.17 -11.82 -9.13
CA SER A 139 -1.52 -11.52 -7.85
C SER A 139 -1.79 -10.07 -7.46
N LEU A 140 -1.77 -9.77 -6.17
CA LEU A 140 -1.94 -8.41 -5.66
C LEU A 140 -0.67 -7.62 -5.92
N GLN A 141 -0.76 -6.61 -6.77
CA GLN A 141 0.29 -5.65 -7.06
C GLN A 141 0.10 -4.41 -6.19
N PHE A 142 1.19 -3.92 -5.60
CA PHE A 142 1.13 -2.70 -4.79
C PHE A 142 1.13 -1.49 -5.72
N ILE A 143 0.11 -0.66 -5.58
CA ILE A 143 0.09 0.65 -6.25
C ILE A 143 1.01 1.62 -5.51
N VAL A 144 1.06 1.49 -4.18
CA VAL A 144 1.84 2.35 -3.28
C VAL A 144 2.71 1.47 -2.38
N PRO A 145 3.85 0.93 -2.87
CA PRO A 145 4.64 -0.04 -2.12
C PRO A 145 5.16 0.44 -0.76
N SER A 146 5.27 1.76 -0.57
CA SER A 146 5.67 2.42 0.68
C SER A 146 4.54 2.56 1.70
N HIS A 147 3.28 2.32 1.31
CA HIS A 147 2.15 2.54 2.21
C HIS A 147 2.28 1.67 3.48
N PRO A 148 1.94 2.16 4.69
CA PRO A 148 2.22 1.46 5.95
C PRO A 148 1.57 0.09 6.06
N ILE A 149 0.44 -0.14 5.38
CA ILE A 149 -0.19 -1.47 5.29
C ILE A 149 0.74 -2.53 4.68
N PHE A 150 1.81 -2.13 4.01
CA PHE A 150 2.82 -3.01 3.42
C PHE A 150 4.16 -2.97 4.17
N THR A 151 4.38 -2.05 5.11
CA THR A 151 5.72 -1.77 5.64
C THR A 151 5.81 -1.64 7.16
N ILE A 152 4.72 -1.34 7.88
CA ILE A 152 4.79 -0.79 9.25
C ILE A 152 5.28 -1.78 10.32
N VAL A 153 4.93 -3.07 10.22
CA VAL A 153 5.45 -4.13 11.10
C VAL A 153 6.53 -4.93 10.36
N THR A 154 6.20 -5.34 9.15
CA THR A 154 7.06 -6.14 8.28
C THR A 154 7.01 -5.58 6.87
N GLY A 155 8.16 -5.39 6.24
CA GLY A 155 8.24 -5.05 4.81
C GLY A 155 7.75 -6.19 3.94
N LEU A 156 6.65 -5.98 3.22
CA LEU A 156 6.10 -6.90 2.23
C LEU A 156 6.64 -6.58 0.84
N ALA A 157 6.88 -7.62 0.04
CA ALA A 157 7.26 -7.49 -1.35
C ALA A 157 6.02 -7.57 -2.26
N SER A 158 6.02 -6.77 -3.33
CA SER A 158 5.07 -6.90 -4.44
C SER A 158 5.63 -7.84 -5.51
N PRO A 159 4.81 -8.71 -6.14
CA PRO A 159 3.40 -8.97 -5.79
C PRO A 159 3.22 -9.94 -4.62
N ILE A 160 2.08 -9.82 -3.93
CA ILE A 160 1.57 -10.89 -3.06
C ILE A 160 0.87 -11.93 -3.94
N VAL A 161 1.41 -13.15 -3.93
CA VAL A 161 0.91 -14.29 -4.69
C VAL A 161 -0.22 -14.99 -3.92
N PHE A 162 -1.23 -15.43 -4.67
CA PHE A 162 -2.36 -16.19 -4.16
C PHE A 162 -2.30 -17.65 -4.65
N SER A 163 -2.77 -18.56 -3.81
CA SER A 163 -2.91 -19.98 -4.12
C SER A 163 -4.26 -20.27 -4.76
N GLY A 164 -4.31 -21.36 -5.53
CA GLY A 164 -5.57 -21.83 -6.11
C GLY A 164 -6.15 -20.94 -7.22
N SER A 165 -7.33 -21.33 -7.65
CA SER A 165 -8.11 -20.66 -8.70
C SER A 165 -9.60 -20.64 -8.35
N ASP A 166 -9.93 -20.66 -7.06
CA ASP A 166 -11.32 -20.52 -6.61
C ASP A 166 -11.75 -19.07 -6.89
N PRO A 167 -12.81 -18.84 -7.69
CA PRO A 167 -13.33 -17.49 -7.95
C PRO A 167 -13.65 -16.75 -6.65
N LYS A 168 -14.03 -17.49 -5.60
CA LYS A 168 -14.46 -16.93 -4.32
C LYS A 168 -13.34 -16.31 -3.49
N ASP A 169 -12.10 -16.50 -3.92
CA ASP A 169 -10.94 -16.00 -3.20
C ASP A 169 -10.58 -14.56 -3.58
N ARG A 170 -10.96 -14.08 -4.77
CA ARG A 170 -10.44 -12.84 -5.33
C ARG A 170 -11.42 -12.21 -6.33
N ASP A 171 -11.94 -11.07 -5.97
CA ASP A 171 -12.77 -10.24 -6.83
C ASP A 171 -12.02 -9.02 -7.35
N VAL A 172 -12.20 -8.75 -8.64
CA VAL A 172 -11.72 -7.54 -9.30
C VAL A 172 -12.85 -6.53 -9.33
N MET A 173 -12.62 -5.38 -8.71
CA MET A 173 -13.67 -4.39 -8.50
C MET A 173 -13.42 -3.11 -9.28
N ARG A 174 -14.47 -2.56 -9.88
CA ARG A 174 -14.43 -1.18 -10.37
C ARG A 174 -14.81 -0.24 -9.25
N THR A 175 -14.02 0.81 -9.12
CA THR A 175 -14.23 1.87 -8.12
C THR A 175 -15.32 2.83 -8.57
N LEU A 176 -15.99 3.49 -7.62
CA LEU A 176 -16.99 4.51 -7.93
C LEU A 176 -16.39 5.67 -8.76
N PRO A 177 -17.02 6.17 -9.83
CA PRO A 177 -16.49 7.32 -10.55
C PRO A 177 -16.49 8.57 -9.64
N ASN A 178 -15.39 9.34 -9.66
CA ASN A 178 -15.22 10.57 -8.87
C ASN A 178 -15.42 10.39 -7.36
N ASP A 179 -15.04 9.24 -6.84
CA ASP A 179 -15.17 8.90 -5.43
C ASP A 179 -14.13 9.63 -4.58
N GLU A 180 -14.56 10.73 -3.96
CA GLU A 180 -13.73 11.61 -3.14
C GLU A 180 -13.20 10.86 -1.90
N GLY A 181 -11.91 11.03 -1.61
CA GLY A 181 -11.29 10.42 -0.43
C GLY A 181 -10.89 8.95 -0.57
N ARG A 182 -11.08 8.30 -1.72
CA ARG A 182 -10.52 6.95 -1.94
C ARG A 182 -9.00 7.01 -2.12
N VAL A 183 -8.35 5.92 -1.72
CA VAL A 183 -6.94 5.62 -1.99
C VAL A 183 -6.87 4.18 -2.49
N ARG A 184 -6.41 3.99 -3.74
CA ARG A 184 -6.16 2.65 -4.27
C ARG A 184 -4.79 2.19 -3.81
N LEU A 185 -4.74 1.11 -3.04
CA LEU A 185 -3.52 0.63 -2.41
C LEU A 185 -2.97 -0.60 -3.14
N GLY A 186 -3.84 -1.34 -3.82
CA GLY A 186 -3.45 -2.45 -4.68
C GLY A 186 -4.39 -2.67 -5.87
N ASN A 187 -3.83 -3.29 -6.90
CA ASN A 187 -4.55 -3.79 -8.08
C ASN A 187 -4.21 -5.27 -8.34
N TRP A 188 -4.92 -5.86 -9.29
CA TRP A 188 -4.67 -7.23 -9.74
C TRP A 188 -3.73 -7.24 -10.96
N SER A 189 -2.70 -8.08 -10.91
CA SER A 189 -1.74 -8.22 -12.02
C SER A 189 -2.43 -8.57 -13.33
N GLY A 190 -2.14 -7.83 -14.40
CA GLY A 190 -2.69 -8.09 -15.74
C GLY A 190 -4.13 -7.60 -15.96
N LEU A 191 -4.76 -6.96 -14.96
CA LEU A 191 -6.15 -6.53 -15.00
C LEU A 191 -6.32 -5.00 -14.88
N GLY A 192 -5.31 -4.22 -15.29
CA GLY A 192 -5.42 -2.77 -15.44
C GLY A 192 -5.62 -1.97 -14.14
N ASN A 193 -6.48 -0.95 -14.22
CA ASN A 193 -6.74 0.05 -13.18
C ASN A 193 -7.81 -0.38 -12.15
N ASP A 194 -8.27 -1.62 -12.21
CA ASP A 194 -9.25 -2.17 -11.29
C ASP A 194 -8.63 -2.46 -9.92
N THR A 195 -9.42 -2.38 -8.84
CA THR A 195 -8.89 -2.41 -7.48
C THR A 195 -9.09 -3.76 -6.81
N SER A 196 -8.12 -4.11 -5.97
CA SER A 196 -8.11 -5.28 -5.10
C SER A 196 -8.02 -4.91 -3.61
N LEU A 197 -7.56 -3.68 -3.33
CA LEU A 197 -7.37 -3.14 -2.00
C LEU A 197 -7.59 -1.63 -2.01
N MET A 198 -8.58 -1.18 -1.23
CA MET A 198 -8.96 0.23 -1.14
C MET A 198 -8.94 0.72 0.30
N GLY A 199 -8.26 1.85 0.48
CA GLY A 199 -8.42 2.72 1.63
C GLY A 199 -9.43 3.83 1.32
N ILE A 200 -10.22 4.23 2.32
CA ILE A 200 -11.32 5.17 2.15
C ILE A 200 -11.28 6.22 3.27
N ASN A 201 -11.31 7.49 2.85
CA ASN A 201 -11.26 8.70 3.68
C ASN A 201 -12.32 9.75 3.30
N GLU A 202 -13.39 9.36 2.58
CA GLU A 202 -14.44 10.28 2.07
C GLU A 202 -14.98 11.23 3.15
N TRP A 203 -15.07 10.77 4.40
CA TRP A 203 -15.67 11.51 5.52
C TRP A 203 -14.67 12.31 6.35
N SER A 204 -13.38 12.19 6.05
CA SER A 204 -12.35 12.82 6.87
C SER A 204 -12.40 14.34 6.73
N THR A 205 -12.68 15.03 7.84
CA THR A 205 -12.56 16.50 7.94
C THR A 205 -11.12 17.02 7.79
N SER A 206 -10.14 16.11 7.75
CA SER A 206 -8.74 16.39 7.47
C SER A 206 -8.22 15.28 6.54
N PRO A 207 -8.48 15.35 5.22
CA PRO A 207 -8.19 14.28 4.27
C PRO A 207 -6.69 13.92 4.34
N ASN A 208 -6.43 12.84 5.07
CA ASN A 208 -5.10 12.37 5.44
C ASN A 208 -4.97 10.95 4.94
N GLN A 209 -4.04 10.69 4.04
CA GLN A 209 -3.87 9.37 3.45
C GLN A 209 -3.02 8.43 4.31
N VAL A 210 -2.46 8.94 5.41
CA VAL A 210 -1.76 8.11 6.40
C VAL A 210 -2.73 7.32 7.29
N THR A 211 -4.01 7.65 7.29
CA THR A 211 -5.01 6.94 8.08
C THR A 211 -6.23 6.70 7.20
N THR A 212 -6.62 5.45 6.96
CA THR A 212 -7.91 5.15 6.30
C THR A 212 -8.98 4.92 7.34
N HIS A 213 -10.17 5.47 7.17
CA HIS A 213 -11.32 5.13 8.03
C HIS A 213 -11.91 3.79 7.67
N THR A 214 -12.03 3.51 6.38
CA THR A 214 -12.49 2.21 5.90
C THR A 214 -11.44 1.56 5.02
N LEU A 215 -11.21 0.26 5.24
CA LEU A 215 -10.40 -0.58 4.37
C LEU A 215 -11.29 -1.67 3.76
N PHE A 216 -11.21 -1.86 2.45
CA PHE A 216 -11.83 -2.99 1.77
C PHE A 216 -10.77 -3.84 1.06
N THR A 217 -10.67 -5.11 1.45
CA THR A 217 -9.86 -6.15 0.78
C THR A 217 -10.79 -7.08 0.03
N SER A 218 -10.81 -7.02 -1.32
CA SER A 218 -11.70 -7.85 -2.16
C SER A 218 -11.14 -9.27 -2.39
N PHE A 219 -10.51 -9.82 -1.36
CA PHE A 219 -9.90 -11.14 -1.40
C PHE A 219 -9.97 -11.81 -0.04
N ASN A 220 -10.00 -13.13 -0.07
CA ASN A 220 -9.84 -13.99 1.09
C ASN A 220 -8.35 -14.00 1.52
N VAL A 221 -8.04 -13.50 2.73
CA VAL A 221 -6.63 -13.46 3.19
C VAL A 221 -5.99 -14.84 3.32
N THR A 222 -6.79 -15.89 3.52
CA THR A 222 -6.27 -17.27 3.56
C THR A 222 -5.91 -17.84 2.20
N ALA A 223 -6.32 -17.18 1.13
CA ALA A 223 -5.93 -17.55 -0.23
C ALA A 223 -4.54 -17.03 -0.60
N ILE A 224 -3.93 -16.14 0.20
CA ILE A 224 -2.52 -15.76 0.02
C ILE A 224 -1.65 -17.01 0.16
N ALA A 225 -0.79 -17.27 -0.84
CA ALA A 225 -0.10 -18.55 -0.98
C ALA A 225 0.87 -18.84 0.18
N ASP A 226 1.53 -17.80 0.70
CA ASP A 226 2.41 -17.91 1.87
C ASP A 226 1.68 -17.40 3.11
N SER A 227 1.45 -18.30 4.07
CA SER A 227 0.75 -17.97 5.31
C SER A 227 1.48 -16.92 6.17
N GLU A 228 2.82 -16.80 6.10
CA GLU A 228 3.53 -15.74 6.83
C GLU A 228 3.39 -14.39 6.14
N VAL A 229 3.31 -14.36 4.81
CA VAL A 229 2.96 -13.15 4.05
C VAL A 229 1.53 -12.71 4.41
N ALA A 230 0.58 -13.65 4.46
CA ALA A 230 -0.80 -13.37 4.87
C ALA A 230 -0.88 -12.76 6.28
N LYS A 231 -0.22 -13.41 7.26
CA LYS A 231 -0.14 -12.88 8.63
C LYS A 231 0.56 -11.53 8.70
N SER A 232 1.62 -11.31 7.91
CA SER A 232 2.34 -10.04 7.89
C SER A 232 1.48 -8.91 7.31
N PHE A 233 0.72 -9.20 6.25
CA PHE A 233 -0.28 -8.27 5.72
C PHE A 233 -1.32 -7.89 6.78
N ILE A 234 -1.91 -8.88 7.45
CA ILE A 234 -2.88 -8.63 8.53
C ILE A 234 -2.25 -7.81 9.66
N ARG A 235 -1.03 -8.13 10.09
CA ARG A 235 -0.31 -7.41 11.15
C ARG A 235 -0.09 -5.94 10.77
N ASN A 236 0.38 -5.69 9.56
CA ASN A 236 0.56 -4.33 9.06
C ASN A 236 -0.76 -3.56 9.02
N VAL A 237 -1.81 -4.14 8.44
CA VAL A 237 -3.15 -3.54 8.38
C VAL A 237 -3.68 -3.25 9.79
N GLY A 238 -3.56 -4.20 10.72
CA GLY A 238 -4.01 -4.03 12.10
C GLY A 238 -3.34 -2.86 12.80
N VAL A 239 -2.00 -2.77 12.75
CA VAL A 239 -1.27 -1.65 13.36
C VAL A 239 -1.63 -0.33 12.68
N TYR A 240 -1.73 -0.32 11.35
CA TYR A 240 -2.12 0.85 10.58
C TYR A 240 -3.51 1.38 10.95
N MET A 241 -4.49 0.49 11.10
CA MET A 241 -5.88 0.86 11.43
C MET A 241 -6.04 1.37 12.87
N LEU A 242 -5.04 1.20 13.73
CA LEU A 242 -5.02 1.76 15.10
C LEU A 242 -4.31 3.12 15.19
N ILE A 243 -3.70 3.61 14.10
CA ILE A 243 -3.10 4.95 14.10
C ILE A 243 -4.22 5.98 14.33
N PRO A 244 -4.17 6.77 15.42
CA PRO A 244 -5.20 7.77 15.68
C PRO A 244 -5.18 8.87 14.62
N ASP A 245 -6.36 9.29 14.14
CA ASP A 245 -6.48 10.37 13.15
C ASP A 245 -5.98 11.72 13.68
N ASN A 246 -5.82 11.83 15.00
CA ASN A 246 -5.34 13.03 15.67
C ASN A 246 -3.83 13.11 15.84
N ASP A 247 -3.10 12.03 15.58
CA ASP A 247 -1.65 11.97 15.80
C ASP A 247 -0.91 12.49 14.56
N PRO A 248 0.10 13.37 14.74
CA PRO A 248 0.98 13.76 13.66
C PRO A 248 1.68 12.53 13.05
N THR A 249 1.67 12.40 11.73
CA THR A 249 2.34 11.28 11.02
C THR A 249 3.09 11.78 9.79
N LEU A 250 4.16 11.07 9.41
CA LEU A 250 4.91 11.28 8.17
C LEU A 250 5.26 9.94 7.53
N ILE A 251 5.16 9.86 6.20
CA ILE A 251 5.54 8.67 5.41
C ILE A 251 6.27 9.14 4.17
N LEU A 252 7.44 8.56 3.88
CA LEU A 252 8.19 8.85 2.66
C LEU A 252 7.78 7.90 1.54
N TYR A 253 7.47 8.46 0.38
CA TYR A 253 7.07 7.71 -0.82
C TYR A 253 8.15 7.63 -1.89
N SER A 254 9.05 8.61 -1.99
CA SER A 254 10.19 8.60 -2.91
C SER A 254 11.28 9.55 -2.37
N PRO A 255 12.57 9.16 -2.42
CA PRO A 255 13.10 7.94 -3.03
C PRO A 255 12.81 6.67 -2.22
N MET A 256 12.63 5.55 -2.91
CA MET A 256 12.50 4.20 -2.33
C MET A 256 13.67 3.29 -2.73
N SER A 257 13.67 2.07 -2.20
CA SER A 257 14.69 1.06 -2.48
C SER A 257 14.88 0.86 -3.99
N ARG A 258 16.14 0.77 -4.44
CA ARG A 258 16.52 0.45 -5.84
C ARG A 258 16.19 1.54 -6.88
N GLU A 259 15.65 2.69 -6.46
CA GLU A 259 15.63 3.86 -7.35
C GLU A 259 17.06 4.31 -7.66
N ILE A 260 17.28 4.76 -8.89
CA ILE A 260 18.55 5.34 -9.33
C ILE A 260 18.25 6.78 -9.75
N TRP A 261 18.80 7.72 -9.01
CA TRP A 261 18.64 9.14 -9.24
C TRP A 261 19.88 9.70 -9.92
N GLN A 262 19.70 10.48 -10.97
CA GLN A 262 20.84 11.06 -11.68
C GLN A 262 21.32 12.32 -10.95
N GLU A 263 22.62 12.43 -10.71
CA GLU A 263 23.21 13.66 -10.16
C GLU A 263 23.02 14.85 -11.12
N ASN A 264 23.05 16.06 -10.56
CA ASN A 264 22.85 17.32 -11.27
C ASN A 264 21.51 17.41 -12.03
N THR A 265 20.52 16.58 -11.66
CA THR A 265 19.17 16.64 -12.23
C THR A 265 18.13 16.89 -11.16
N PRO A 266 17.03 17.60 -11.49
CA PRO A 266 15.89 17.72 -10.59
C PRO A 266 15.21 16.35 -10.44
N GLN A 267 15.00 15.93 -9.20
CA GLN A 267 14.25 14.74 -8.81
C GLN A 267 13.20 15.14 -7.77
N ILE A 268 12.09 14.42 -7.71
CA ILE A 268 10.98 14.79 -6.82
C ILE A 268 10.98 13.87 -5.59
N ILE A 269 11.21 14.45 -4.41
CA ILE A 269 10.95 13.79 -3.13
C ILE A 269 9.44 13.87 -2.87
N ARG A 270 8.84 12.74 -2.45
CA ARG A 270 7.40 12.64 -2.21
C ARG A 270 7.13 12.07 -0.82
N TRP A 271 6.16 12.63 -0.10
CA TRP A 271 5.74 12.13 1.21
C TRP A 271 4.23 12.30 1.42
N ALA A 272 3.69 11.53 2.35
CA ALA A 272 2.38 11.76 2.97
C ALA A 272 2.54 12.26 4.40
N LYS A 273 1.54 12.97 4.90
CA LYS A 273 1.56 13.57 6.23
C LYS A 273 0.18 13.67 6.86
N ASN A 274 0.13 13.62 8.19
CA ASN A 274 -1.00 14.04 9.01
C ASN A 274 -0.56 15.12 9.98
N ARG A 275 -1.34 16.19 10.12
CA ARG A 275 -1.14 17.24 11.15
C ARG A 275 0.31 17.77 11.28
N VAL A 276 1.09 17.65 10.21
CA VAL A 276 2.39 18.30 10.05
C VAL A 276 2.19 19.50 9.14
N SER A 277 2.70 20.65 9.58
CA SER A 277 2.59 21.92 8.84
C SER A 277 3.79 22.15 7.94
N TYR A 278 4.98 21.88 8.47
CA TYR A 278 6.26 22.07 7.78
C TYR A 278 7.18 20.88 8.01
N VAL A 279 8.02 20.61 7.03
CA VAL A 279 9.01 19.55 7.07
C VAL A 279 10.42 20.06 6.78
N ARG A 280 11.39 19.34 7.33
CA ARG A 280 12.81 19.41 7.03
C ARG A 280 13.20 18.20 6.19
N LEU A 281 13.89 18.44 5.08
CA LEU A 281 14.38 17.40 4.17
C LEU A 281 15.90 17.29 4.28
N GLU A 282 16.38 16.07 4.45
CA GLU A 282 17.80 15.76 4.57
C GLU A 282 18.13 14.48 3.80
N TYR A 283 19.39 14.34 3.37
CA TYR A 283 19.91 13.09 2.83
C TYR A 283 21.20 12.68 3.51
N LYS A 284 21.57 11.40 3.35
CA LYS A 284 22.82 10.86 3.84
C LYS A 284 23.31 9.72 2.95
N LEU A 285 24.62 9.66 2.71
CA LEU A 285 25.24 8.52 2.03
C LEU A 285 25.47 7.35 3.01
N VAL A 286 25.30 6.12 2.55
CA VAL A 286 25.54 4.90 3.33
C VAL A 286 27.01 4.87 3.76
N GLY A 287 27.23 4.73 5.06
CA GLY A 287 28.56 4.74 5.66
C GLY A 287 28.98 6.12 6.22
N GLU A 288 28.27 7.19 5.87
CA GLU A 288 28.49 8.50 6.48
C GLU A 288 27.72 8.65 7.79
N PRO A 289 28.26 9.37 8.79
CA PRO A 289 27.58 9.56 10.07
C PRO A 289 26.49 10.64 10.02
N GLU A 290 26.70 11.71 9.25
CA GLU A 290 25.90 12.93 9.30
C GLU A 290 24.83 13.02 8.21
N TRP A 291 23.73 13.71 8.53
CA TRP A 291 22.70 14.09 7.57
C TRP A 291 23.04 15.46 6.96
N THR A 292 22.95 15.55 5.63
CA THR A 292 23.12 16.80 4.88
C THR A 292 21.76 17.42 4.59
N LEU A 293 21.63 18.72 4.86
CA LEU A 293 20.40 19.47 4.62
C LEU A 293 20.11 19.58 3.13
N ILE A 294 18.91 19.17 2.71
CA ILE A 294 18.37 19.46 1.38
C ILE A 294 17.61 20.79 1.43
N ALA A 295 16.64 20.87 2.33
CA ALA A 295 15.79 22.04 2.52
C ALA A 295 15.20 22.04 3.93
N ASP A 296 14.90 23.23 4.44
CA ASP A 296 14.32 23.41 5.76
C ASP A 296 13.00 24.19 5.67
N SER A 297 12.11 23.99 6.64
CA SER A 297 10.82 24.69 6.74
C SER A 297 9.98 24.64 5.45
N VAL A 298 10.00 23.51 4.74
CA VAL A 298 9.21 23.29 3.54
C VAL A 298 7.77 23.03 3.95
N PRO A 299 6.76 23.73 3.39
CA PRO A 299 5.36 23.40 3.64
C PRO A 299 5.11 21.92 3.39
N ALA A 300 4.49 21.23 4.35
CA ALA A 300 4.20 19.81 4.26
C ALA A 300 3.07 19.48 3.26
N PHE A 301 2.53 20.50 2.59
CA PHE A 301 1.46 20.47 1.61
C PHE A 301 1.86 21.36 0.43
N ARG A 302 1.34 21.08 -0.77
CA ARG A 302 1.55 21.97 -1.91
C ARG A 302 0.63 23.19 -1.79
N LEU A 303 1.21 24.37 -1.90
CA LEU A 303 0.50 25.61 -2.13
C LEU A 303 0.34 25.78 -3.64
N ASP A 304 -0.86 26.16 -4.11
CA ASP A 304 -0.99 26.64 -5.48
C ASP A 304 -0.28 27.99 -5.66
N GLU A 305 -0.26 28.49 -6.89
CA GLU A 305 0.31 29.78 -7.25
C GLU A 305 -0.29 30.98 -6.49
N ASN A 306 -1.46 30.79 -5.86
CA ASN A 306 -2.15 31.81 -5.08
C ASN A 306 -1.90 31.68 -3.57
N GLY A 307 -1.18 30.65 -3.12
CA GLY A 307 -0.95 30.40 -1.71
C GLY A 307 -2.13 29.73 -1.00
N ASP A 308 -3.08 29.17 -1.75
CA ASP A 308 -4.16 28.36 -1.21
C ASP A 308 -3.73 26.89 -1.10
N ARG A 309 -4.34 26.17 -0.17
CA ARG A 309 -4.08 24.74 0.01
C ARG A 309 -4.62 23.98 -1.19
N HIS A 310 -3.73 23.44 -2.02
CA HIS A 310 -4.11 22.65 -3.17
C HIS A 310 -3.73 21.20 -2.95
N TYR A 311 -4.73 20.33 -2.95
CA TYR A 311 -4.56 18.88 -2.86
C TYR A 311 -4.20 18.36 -4.25
N GLU A 312 -2.92 18.18 -4.54
CA GLU A 312 -2.51 17.46 -5.74
C GLU A 312 -2.58 15.96 -5.50
N PHE A 313 -3.37 15.32 -6.34
CA PHE A 313 -3.48 13.88 -6.42
C PHE A 313 -2.46 13.37 -7.46
N ASN A 314 -1.61 12.40 -7.12
CA ASN A 314 -0.86 11.69 -8.15
C ASN A 314 -1.82 10.88 -9.07
N GLU A 315 -1.29 10.19 -10.08
CA GLU A 315 -2.07 9.33 -10.98
C GLU A 315 -2.89 8.23 -10.27
N ASN A 316 -2.64 8.01 -8.99
CA ASN A 316 -3.32 7.04 -8.12
C ASN A 316 -4.37 7.68 -7.20
N GLY A 317 -4.53 9.01 -7.18
CA GLY A 317 -5.45 9.69 -6.29
C GLY A 317 -4.83 10.09 -4.95
N GLU A 318 -3.50 10.26 -4.85
CA GLU A 318 -2.82 10.51 -3.57
C GLU A 318 -2.44 11.97 -3.30
N ILE A 319 -2.86 12.53 -2.15
CA ILE A 319 -2.41 13.83 -1.63
C ILE A 319 -0.96 13.70 -1.18
N VAL A 320 -0.04 14.31 -1.92
CA VAL A 320 1.39 14.22 -1.65
C VAL A 320 2.00 15.58 -1.36
N GLY A 321 2.86 15.63 -0.33
CA GLY A 321 3.88 16.67 -0.24
C GLY A 321 4.97 16.39 -1.27
N LEU A 322 5.46 17.44 -1.94
CA LEU A 322 6.40 17.34 -3.03
C LEU A 322 7.53 18.33 -2.81
N PHE A 323 8.76 17.91 -3.07
CA PHE A 323 9.90 18.82 -3.12
C PHE A 323 10.80 18.43 -4.29
N GLU A 324 11.04 19.36 -5.21
CA GLU A 324 12.01 19.18 -6.28
C GLU A 324 13.42 19.41 -5.71
N TRP A 325 14.20 18.34 -5.63
CA TRP A 325 15.58 18.34 -5.20
C TRP A 325 16.51 18.19 -6.40
N THR A 326 17.39 19.16 -6.63
CA THR A 326 18.53 18.95 -7.53
C THR A 326 19.57 18.08 -6.84
N VAL A 327 19.66 16.82 -7.27
CA VAL A 327 20.57 15.83 -6.67
C VAL A 327 22.01 16.31 -6.83
N PRO A 328 22.82 16.39 -5.76
CA PRO A 328 24.18 16.88 -5.85
C PRO A 328 25.07 15.87 -6.57
N GLU A 329 26.13 16.38 -7.19
CA GLU A 329 27.27 15.56 -7.63
C GLU A 329 27.93 14.90 -6.42
N ILE A 330 28.13 13.58 -6.47
CA ILE A 330 28.76 12.84 -5.37
C ILE A 330 30.07 12.19 -5.82
N ALA A 331 31.11 12.32 -4.97
CA ALA A 331 32.45 11.82 -5.30
C ALA A 331 32.52 10.29 -5.44
N THR A 332 31.57 9.57 -4.82
CA THR A 332 31.49 8.10 -4.82
C THR A 332 30.16 7.63 -5.39
N LEU A 333 30.12 7.47 -6.70
CA LEU A 333 28.99 6.89 -7.43
C LEU A 333 28.65 5.48 -6.91
N ASP A 334 27.38 5.10 -7.00
CA ASP A 334 26.82 3.83 -6.50
C ASP A 334 26.90 3.64 -4.97
N THR A 335 27.24 4.69 -4.21
CA THR A 335 27.06 4.68 -2.77
C THR A 335 25.56 4.81 -2.50
N GLY A 336 24.97 3.85 -1.80
CA GLY A 336 23.57 3.92 -1.41
C GLY A 336 23.30 5.21 -0.62
N ALA A 337 22.09 5.76 -0.71
CA ALA A 337 21.69 6.98 -0.03
C ALA A 337 20.34 6.80 0.68
N HIS A 338 20.14 7.58 1.75
CA HIS A 338 18.86 7.73 2.41
C HIS A 338 18.39 9.18 2.35
N VAL A 339 17.08 9.37 2.27
CA VAL A 339 16.39 10.64 2.46
C VAL A 339 15.53 10.53 3.71
N ARG A 340 15.53 11.60 4.50
CA ARG A 340 14.69 11.77 5.68
C ARG A 340 13.82 13.00 5.50
N VAL A 341 12.54 12.86 5.83
CA VAL A 341 11.58 13.95 5.98
C VAL A 341 11.15 14.00 7.44
N SER A 342 11.44 15.10 8.14
CA SER A 342 11.13 15.28 9.55
C SER A 342 10.15 16.43 9.74
N SER A 343 9.25 16.36 10.71
CA SER A 343 8.44 17.50 11.11
C SER A 343 9.31 18.58 11.74
N ILE A 344 9.04 19.85 11.42
CA ILE A 344 9.69 21.00 12.08
C ILE A 344 9.22 21.12 13.53
N ASP A 345 7.93 20.88 13.76
CA ASP A 345 7.29 21.03 15.07
C ASP A 345 7.64 19.88 16.02
N ASP A 346 7.96 18.71 15.47
CA ASP A 346 8.45 17.54 16.21
C ASP A 346 9.50 16.78 15.40
N PRO A 347 10.81 17.07 15.59
CA PRO A 347 11.88 16.40 14.86
C PRO A 347 11.96 14.88 15.09
N ASN A 348 11.35 14.35 16.16
CA ASN A 348 11.29 12.90 16.37
C ASN A 348 10.27 12.24 15.44
N LEU A 349 9.26 12.99 14.99
CA LEU A 349 8.37 12.55 13.92
C LEU A 349 9.08 12.71 12.57
N ASN A 350 9.60 11.60 12.06
CA ASN A 350 10.27 11.57 10.77
C ASN A 350 9.98 10.28 10.01
N ALA A 351 10.12 10.35 8.69
CA ALA A 351 10.08 9.21 7.78
C ALA A 351 11.41 9.12 7.02
N VAL A 352 11.94 7.90 6.92
CA VAL A 352 13.17 7.59 6.20
C VAL A 352 12.89 6.45 5.22
N ASN A 353 13.46 6.50 4.03
CA ASN A 353 13.35 5.37 3.10
C ASN A 353 13.98 4.11 3.73
N PRO A 354 13.26 2.97 3.75
CA PRO A 354 13.65 1.81 4.55
C PRO A 354 14.92 1.10 4.03
N LEU A 355 15.23 1.25 2.75
CA LEU A 355 16.43 0.74 2.10
C LEU A 355 17.03 1.82 1.21
N PRO A 356 18.35 1.82 1.01
CA PRO A 356 19.01 2.86 0.22
C PRO A 356 18.54 2.88 -1.25
N PHE A 357 18.49 4.08 -1.81
CA PHE A 357 18.46 4.32 -3.25
C PHE A 357 19.89 4.64 -3.74
N TYR A 358 20.11 4.78 -5.04
CA TYR A 358 21.44 5.04 -5.61
C TYR A 358 21.48 6.37 -6.36
N ILE A 359 22.61 7.07 -6.29
CA ILE A 359 22.89 8.27 -7.09
C ILE A 359 23.94 7.92 -8.15
N SER A 360 23.74 8.34 -9.40
CA SER A 360 24.59 8.00 -10.54
C SER A 360 24.88 9.20 -11.46
N GLU A 361 26.07 9.22 -12.07
CA GLU A 361 26.49 10.20 -13.10
C GLU A 361 25.74 9.99 -14.44
N TYR A 362 25.23 8.78 -14.67
CA TYR A 362 24.64 8.42 -15.95
C TYR A 362 23.17 8.83 -16.03
N PRO A 363 22.72 9.42 -17.15
CA PRO A 363 21.30 9.51 -17.41
C PRO A 363 20.70 8.11 -17.46
N ALA A 364 19.54 7.92 -16.82
CA ALA A 364 18.67 6.79 -17.12
C ALA A 364 18.61 6.68 -18.64
N PRO A 365 19.01 5.55 -19.26
CA PRO A 365 19.27 5.55 -20.68
C PRO A 365 17.97 5.83 -21.43
N HIS A 366 17.84 7.04 -21.94
CA HIS A 366 17.15 7.26 -23.19
C HIS A 366 17.97 6.50 -24.24
N TRP A 367 17.62 5.24 -24.46
CA TRP A 367 18.16 4.47 -25.57
C TRP A 367 17.73 5.17 -26.86
N SER A 368 18.59 6.02 -27.43
CA SER A 368 18.46 6.37 -28.83
C SER A 368 18.97 5.19 -29.65
N LEU A 369 18.02 4.48 -30.27
CA LEU A 369 18.32 3.59 -31.39
C LEU A 369 19.05 4.42 -32.45
N ARG A 370 20.37 4.25 -32.59
CA ARG A 370 21.06 4.69 -33.79
C ARG A 370 20.79 3.66 -34.88
N PRO A 371 20.16 4.01 -36.00
CA PRO A 371 20.08 3.10 -37.13
C PRO A 371 21.51 2.83 -37.61
N SER A 372 21.98 1.59 -37.56
CA SER A 372 23.14 1.20 -38.33
C SER A 372 22.68 0.75 -39.71
N ALA A 373 23.04 1.55 -40.71
CA ALA A 373 23.02 1.23 -42.14
C ALA A 373 21.65 1.05 -42.83
N THR A 374 21.60 1.57 -44.05
CA THR A 374 20.47 1.59 -45.00
C THR A 374 20.23 0.25 -45.70
N SER A 375 20.41 -0.89 -45.03
CA SER A 375 19.99 -2.18 -45.59
C SER A 375 19.13 -2.96 -44.60
N ALA A 376 17.86 -3.06 -44.95
CA ALA A 376 16.86 -3.84 -44.26
C ALA A 376 17.22 -5.34 -44.38
N GLN A 377 17.96 -5.91 -43.42
CA GLN A 377 17.95 -7.36 -43.10
C GLN A 377 18.77 -7.79 -41.87
N GLY A 378 19.55 -6.92 -41.22
CA GLY A 378 20.25 -7.25 -39.97
C GLY A 378 19.58 -6.65 -38.74
N ARG A 379 18.56 -7.28 -38.16
CA ARG A 379 18.00 -6.84 -36.87
C ARG A 379 18.93 -7.27 -35.74
N LEU A 380 19.58 -6.30 -35.08
CA LEU A 380 20.18 -6.51 -33.76
C LEU A 380 19.07 -6.88 -32.78
N MET A 381 19.17 -8.06 -32.16
CA MET A 381 18.32 -8.44 -31.03
C MET A 381 19.13 -8.15 -29.76
N SER A 382 18.90 -6.98 -29.14
CA SER A 382 19.34 -6.77 -27.77
C SER A 382 18.46 -7.63 -26.86
N THR A 383 19.02 -8.66 -26.25
CA THR A 383 18.36 -9.38 -25.16
C THR A 383 18.95 -8.92 -23.85
N TYR A 384 18.10 -8.52 -22.91
CA TYR A 384 18.49 -8.27 -21.54
C TYR A 384 18.50 -9.61 -20.79
N ILE A 385 19.63 -9.94 -20.16
CA ILE A 385 19.68 -11.04 -19.19
C ILE A 385 20.34 -10.48 -17.93
N GLN A 386 19.54 -10.32 -16.87
CA GLN A 386 20.07 -10.06 -15.53
C GLN A 386 20.63 -11.37 -14.97
N VAL A 387 21.92 -11.41 -14.65
CA VAL A 387 22.53 -12.54 -13.92
C VAL A 387 23.09 -12.01 -12.60
N GLY A 388 22.26 -12.07 -11.54
CA GLY A 388 22.63 -11.67 -10.17
C GLY A 388 22.97 -10.19 -10.00
N ASP A 389 23.70 -9.87 -8.92
CA ASP A 389 24.12 -8.51 -8.51
C ASP A 389 25.17 -7.87 -9.45
N THR A 390 25.41 -8.45 -10.62
CA THR A 390 26.39 -7.98 -11.61
C THR A 390 25.71 -7.73 -12.95
N GLY A 391 25.45 -6.47 -13.27
CA GLY A 391 24.94 -6.08 -14.58
C GLY A 391 25.97 -6.30 -15.68
N PHE A 392 25.66 -7.17 -16.65
CA PHE A 392 26.36 -7.23 -17.94
C PHE A 392 25.35 -7.04 -19.06
N VAL A 393 25.69 -6.24 -20.07
CA VAL A 393 24.88 -6.10 -21.29
C VAL A 393 25.52 -6.94 -22.39
N TYR A 394 24.75 -7.86 -22.96
CA TYR A 394 25.15 -8.66 -24.12
C TYR A 394 24.56 -8.06 -25.40
N ALA A 395 25.43 -7.61 -26.32
CA ALA A 395 25.03 -7.27 -27.67
C ALA A 395 25.35 -8.47 -28.59
N MET A 396 24.31 -9.16 -29.07
CA MET A 396 24.49 -10.22 -30.06
C MET A 396 24.37 -9.62 -31.47
N GLY A 397 25.50 -9.46 -32.14
CA GLY A 397 25.53 -9.12 -33.56
C GLY A 397 25.17 -10.35 -34.39
N GLY A 398 23.96 -10.37 -34.95
CA GLY A 398 23.56 -11.34 -35.96
C GLY A 398 23.91 -10.82 -37.36
N GLY A 399 24.87 -11.47 -38.02
CA GLY A 399 25.17 -11.24 -39.43
C GLY A 399 25.78 -12.48 -40.05
N GLU A 400 24.99 -13.21 -40.85
CA GLU A 400 25.55 -14.22 -41.75
C GLU A 400 26.44 -13.53 -42.79
N ASN A 401 27.59 -14.15 -43.09
CA ASN A 401 28.47 -13.89 -44.24
C ASN A 401 29.53 -12.78 -44.19
N SER A 402 30.07 -12.43 -43.03
CA SER A 402 31.46 -11.98 -42.98
C SER A 402 32.14 -12.61 -41.76
N GLY A 403 33.36 -13.11 -41.90
CA GLY A 403 34.11 -13.90 -40.90
C GLY A 403 34.46 -13.18 -39.58
N SER A 404 33.58 -12.31 -39.08
CA SER A 404 33.70 -11.51 -37.87
C SER A 404 32.37 -11.51 -37.09
N ASN A 405 31.99 -12.66 -36.52
CA ASN A 405 30.94 -12.71 -35.50
C ASN A 405 31.45 -12.06 -34.20
N LEU A 406 31.45 -10.73 -34.16
CA LEU A 406 31.88 -9.94 -33.00
C LEU A 406 30.75 -9.93 -31.96
N ASN A 407 30.63 -11.02 -31.20
CA ASN A 407 29.94 -10.94 -29.92
C ASN A 407 30.81 -10.10 -28.98
N GLN A 408 30.23 -9.01 -28.47
CA GLN A 408 30.91 -8.14 -27.52
C GLN A 408 30.05 -8.03 -26.26
N ARG A 409 30.71 -8.02 -25.10
CA ARG A 409 30.08 -7.71 -23.82
C ARG A 409 30.47 -6.30 -23.43
N TYR A 410 29.50 -5.48 -23.07
CA TYR A 410 29.76 -4.20 -22.44
C TYR A 410 29.79 -4.39 -20.92
N ASN A 411 30.92 -4.05 -20.29
CA ASN A 411 31.05 -4.06 -18.85
C ASN A 411 30.63 -2.68 -18.31
N THR A 412 29.44 -2.60 -17.73
CA THR A 412 28.89 -1.35 -17.19
C THR A 412 29.69 -0.80 -16.00
N ARG A 413 30.50 -1.64 -15.33
CA ARG A 413 31.37 -1.20 -14.24
C ARG A 413 32.67 -0.54 -14.71
N THR A 414 33.15 -0.90 -15.91
CA THR A 414 34.45 -0.42 -16.40
C THR A 414 34.36 0.43 -17.66
N GLY A 415 33.15 0.60 -18.22
CA GLY A 415 32.92 1.35 -19.46
C GLY A 415 33.56 0.74 -20.71
N GLN A 416 34.01 -0.52 -20.66
CA GLN A 416 34.80 -1.16 -21.72
C GLN A 416 34.06 -2.31 -22.40
N TRP A 417 34.33 -2.47 -23.70
CA TRP A 417 33.89 -3.61 -24.50
C TRP A 417 34.92 -4.74 -24.44
N VAL A 418 34.46 -5.97 -24.19
CA VAL A 418 35.31 -7.18 -24.17
C VAL A 418 34.92 -8.11 -25.32
N ARG A 419 35.92 -8.56 -26.09
CA ARG A 419 35.74 -9.54 -27.20
C ARG A 419 35.69 -10.97 -26.66
N LYS A 420 34.96 -11.84 -27.37
CA LYS A 420 34.51 -13.20 -26.98
C LYS A 420 35.62 -14.23 -26.68
N ASP A 421 36.89 -13.96 -26.98
CA ASP A 421 37.97 -14.96 -27.02
C ASP A 421 38.28 -15.62 -25.65
N THR A 422 37.65 -15.19 -24.56
CA THR A 422 37.92 -15.64 -23.17
C THR A 422 36.77 -16.35 -22.44
N LEU A 423 35.62 -16.62 -23.08
CA LEU A 423 34.50 -17.31 -22.40
C LEU A 423 34.46 -18.83 -22.67
N ARG A 424 34.80 -19.64 -21.66
CA ARG A 424 34.49 -21.09 -21.65
C ARG A 424 33.00 -21.29 -21.39
N LEU A 425 32.22 -21.51 -22.45
CA LEU A 425 30.86 -22.04 -22.33
C LEU A 425 30.96 -23.55 -22.03
N LYS A 426 30.52 -23.97 -20.84
CA LYS A 426 30.31 -25.39 -20.52
C LYS A 426 29.01 -25.80 -21.21
N SER A 427 29.10 -26.53 -22.32
CA SER A 427 27.91 -27.04 -23.02
C SER A 427 27.31 -28.20 -22.23
N SER A 428 26.03 -28.08 -21.87
CA SER A 428 25.19 -29.19 -21.41
C SER A 428 24.09 -29.42 -22.42
N THR A 429 24.38 -30.23 -23.43
CA THR A 429 23.36 -30.86 -24.27
C THR A 429 23.75 -32.32 -24.43
N GLY A 430 23.27 -33.14 -23.49
CA GLY A 430 23.08 -34.57 -23.75
C GLY A 430 21.91 -34.69 -24.71
N GLY A 431 22.16 -35.34 -25.85
CA GLY A 431 21.14 -35.63 -26.85
C GLY A 431 20.24 -36.79 -26.43
N ALA A 432 19.02 -36.77 -26.92
CA ALA A 432 18.23 -37.95 -27.22
C ALA A 432 17.53 -37.69 -28.55
N VAL A 433 17.54 -38.71 -29.41
CA VAL A 433 17.07 -38.73 -30.81
C VAL A 433 15.64 -38.24 -30.94
#